data_AF-A0AAW7XE12-F1
#
_entry.id   AF-A0AAW7XE12-F1
#
_cell.length_a   1.000
_cell.length_b   1.000
_cell.length_c   1.000
_cell.angle_alpha   90.00
_cell.angle_beta   90.00
_cell.angle_gamma   90.00
#
_symmetry.space_group_name_H-M   'P 1'
#
loop_
_entity.id
_entity.type
_entity.pdbx_description
1 polymer ?
#
loop_
_entity_poly.entity_id
_entity_poly.type
_entity_poly.pdbx_seq_one_letter_code
_entity_poly.pdbx_strand_id
1 'polypeptide(L)'
;PNTVSIKSMFTRNISLNTPIVSAAMDTVTEFRMAIAIAREGGIGVIHKNMSIKEQAKQVKKVKRSEAGMILEPVTISASQTVLDANKLM
;
A
#
# COMPACT_ATOMS: atom_id res chain seq x y z
N PRO A 1 -6.43 -17.18 26.03
CA PRO A 1 -6.21 -17.17 24.55
C PRO A 1 -5.83 -15.78 23.99
N ASN A 2 -6.51 -14.73 24.45
CA ASN A 2 -6.31 -13.33 24.04
C ASN A 2 -4.97 -12.69 24.43
N THR A 3 -4.15 -13.35 25.25
CA THR A 3 -2.83 -12.87 25.69
C THR A 3 -1.67 -13.46 24.88
N VAL A 4 -1.94 -14.33 23.91
CA VAL A 4 -0.91 -14.95 23.08
C VAL A 4 -0.44 -13.95 22.01
N SER A 5 0.87 -13.81 21.86
CA SER A 5 1.45 -13.01 20.77
C SER A 5 1.41 -13.80 19.46
N ILE A 6 0.80 -13.19 18.44
CA ILE A 6 0.78 -13.71 17.05
C ILE A 6 1.75 -12.95 16.13
N LYS A 7 2.62 -12.10 16.70
CA LYS A 7 3.66 -11.42 15.94
C LYS A 7 4.63 -12.43 15.32
N SER A 8 5.07 -12.19 14.10
CA SER A 8 5.97 -13.08 13.37
C SER A 8 6.95 -12.31 12.50
N MET A 9 8.03 -12.97 12.07
CA MET A 9 9.04 -12.39 11.17
C MET A 9 8.77 -12.85 9.75
N PHE A 10 8.53 -11.91 8.83
CA PHE A 10 8.39 -12.20 7.41
C PHE A 10 9.76 -12.30 6.72
N THR A 11 10.68 -11.42 7.09
CA THR A 11 12.09 -11.49 6.69
C THR A 11 12.96 -11.15 7.90
N ARG A 12 14.29 -11.17 7.76
CA ARG A 12 15.23 -10.73 8.82
C ARG A 12 14.95 -9.31 9.32
N ASN A 13 14.43 -8.42 8.46
CA ASN A 13 14.26 -6.99 8.75
C ASN A 13 12.79 -6.54 8.76
N ILE A 14 11.83 -7.46 8.60
CA ILE A 14 10.40 -7.12 8.51
C ILE A 14 9.62 -8.00 9.47
N SER A 15 9.11 -7.40 10.54
CA SER A 15 8.18 -8.01 11.49
C SER A 15 6.73 -7.69 11.12
N LEU A 16 5.83 -8.65 11.30
CA LEU A 16 4.39 -8.50 11.14
C LEU A 16 3.68 -8.60 12.49
N ASN A 17 2.56 -7.89 12.63
CA ASN A 17 1.72 -8.01 13.81
C ASN A 17 0.87 -9.28 13.79
N THR A 18 0.56 -9.80 12.59
CA THR A 18 -0.14 -11.07 12.37
C THR A 18 0.63 -11.91 11.33
N PRO A 19 0.60 -13.26 11.40
CA PRO A 19 1.37 -14.12 10.50
C PRO A 19 0.60 -14.38 9.19
N ILE A 20 0.02 -13.33 8.60
CA ILE A 20 -0.85 -13.42 7.41
C ILE A 20 -0.20 -12.68 6.23
N VAL A 21 -0.14 -13.38 5.09
CA VAL A 21 0.43 -12.89 3.83
C VAL A 21 -0.56 -13.17 2.70
N SER A 22 -0.86 -12.19 1.85
CA SER A 22 -1.62 -12.47 0.61
C SER A 22 -0.74 -12.92 -0.54
N ALA A 23 -1.30 -13.82 -1.35
CA ALA A 23 -0.64 -14.36 -2.52
C ALA A 23 -0.41 -13.28 -3.60
N ALA A 24 0.74 -13.36 -4.28
CA ALA A 24 1.14 -12.47 -5.37
C ALA A 24 0.43 -12.83 -6.70
N MET A 25 -0.90 -12.82 -6.68
CA MET A 25 -1.76 -13.20 -7.81
C MET A 25 -2.63 -12.01 -8.25
N ASP A 26 -2.88 -11.89 -9.54
CA ASP A 26 -3.66 -10.81 -10.15
C ASP A 26 -5.10 -10.74 -9.65
N THR A 27 -5.70 -11.89 -9.40
CA THR A 27 -7.05 -12.00 -8.84
C THR A 27 -7.09 -11.80 -7.32
N VAL A 28 -5.94 -11.67 -6.65
CA VAL A 28 -5.87 -11.63 -5.19
C VAL A 28 -5.34 -10.29 -4.67
N THR A 29 -4.17 -9.84 -5.15
CA THR A 29 -3.44 -8.75 -4.48
C THR A 29 -3.03 -7.61 -5.41
N GLU A 30 -3.89 -6.59 -5.45
CA GLU A 30 -3.54 -5.23 -5.87
C GLU A 30 -3.46 -4.28 -4.66
N PHE A 31 -3.32 -2.97 -4.89
CA PHE A 31 -3.16 -1.95 -3.86
C PHE A 31 -4.25 -2.02 -2.78
N ARG A 32 -5.50 -2.30 -3.15
CA ARG A 32 -6.62 -2.38 -2.20
C ARG A 32 -6.42 -3.48 -1.16
N MET A 33 -6.07 -4.69 -1.62
CA MET A 33 -5.83 -5.84 -0.75
C MET A 33 -4.57 -5.62 0.09
N ALA A 34 -3.49 -5.11 -0.51
CA ALA A 34 -2.26 -4.84 0.21
C ALA A 34 -2.45 -3.81 1.34
N ILE A 35 -3.25 -2.77 1.13
CA ILE A 35 -3.61 -1.79 2.17
C ILE A 35 -4.46 -2.45 3.26
N ALA A 36 -5.48 -3.24 2.89
CA ALA A 36 -6.37 -3.89 3.85
C ALA A 36 -5.59 -4.84 4.77
N ILE A 37 -4.75 -5.70 4.21
CA ILE A 37 -3.96 -6.66 4.99
C ILE A 37 -2.93 -5.96 5.88
N ALA A 38 -2.30 -4.88 5.40
CA ALA A 38 -1.37 -4.11 6.21
C ALA A 38 -2.06 -3.50 7.44
N ARG A 39 -3.32 -3.04 7.31
CA ARG A 39 -4.13 -2.53 8.43
C ARG A 39 -4.48 -3.62 9.44
N GLU A 40 -4.73 -4.84 8.97
CA GLU A 40 -4.91 -6.02 9.81
C GLU A 40 -3.58 -6.59 10.37
N GLY A 41 -2.46 -5.89 10.15
CA GLY A 41 -1.16 -6.23 10.70
C GLY A 41 -0.36 -7.28 9.93
N GLY A 42 -0.84 -7.71 8.76
CA GLY A 42 -0.15 -8.62 7.85
C GLY A 42 0.63 -7.89 6.76
N ILE A 43 0.96 -8.61 5.67
CA ILE A 43 1.60 -8.01 4.48
C ILE A 43 0.98 -8.53 3.18
N GLY A 44 0.81 -7.65 2.19
CA GLY A 44 0.36 -8.02 0.85
C GLY A 44 1.48 -7.94 -0.19
N VAL A 45 1.56 -8.93 -1.08
CA VAL A 45 2.52 -8.96 -2.19
C VAL A 45 1.81 -8.63 -3.51
N ILE A 46 2.14 -7.49 -4.12
CA ILE A 46 1.55 -7.08 -5.40
C ILE A 46 2.04 -8.03 -6.51
N HIS A 47 1.11 -8.59 -7.28
CA HIS A 47 1.42 -9.48 -8.41
C HIS A 47 2.19 -8.76 -9.53
N LYS A 48 2.78 -9.54 -10.45
CA LYS A 48 3.59 -9.04 -11.57
C LYS A 48 2.91 -9.05 -12.94
N ASN A 49 1.62 -9.38 -12.99
CA ASN A 49 0.85 -9.46 -14.24
C ASN A 49 0.40 -8.06 -14.71
N MET A 50 1.36 -7.13 -14.82
CA MET A 50 1.18 -5.75 -15.29
C MET A 50 2.56 -5.17 -15.66
N SER A 51 2.60 -3.99 -16.28
CA SER A 51 3.87 -3.32 -16.56
C SER A 51 4.58 -2.90 -15.28
N ILE A 52 5.91 -2.75 -15.35
CA ILE A 52 6.73 -2.23 -14.23
C ILE A 52 6.19 -0.89 -13.73
N LYS A 53 5.75 -0.02 -14.65
CA LYS A 53 5.20 1.30 -14.32
C LYS A 53 3.90 1.19 -13.54
N GLU A 54 3.01 0.27 -13.92
CA GLU A 54 1.75 0.06 -13.20
C GLU A 54 2.00 -0.59 -11.83
N GLN A 55 2.90 -1.56 -11.73
CA GLN A 55 3.26 -2.17 -10.45
C GLN A 55 3.85 -1.12 -9.48
N ALA A 56 4.71 -0.23 -9.98
CA ALA A 56 5.24 0.87 -9.18
C ALA A 56 4.14 1.84 -8.70
N LYS A 57 3.12 2.12 -9.53
CA LYS A 57 1.96 2.92 -9.11
C LYS A 57 1.15 2.23 -8.02
N GLN A 58 0.95 0.91 -8.13
CA GLN A 58 0.29 0.10 -7.09
C GLN A 58 1.02 0.24 -5.75
N VAL A 59 2.34 0.06 -5.75
CA VAL A 59 3.19 0.25 -4.55
C VAL A 59 3.10 1.70 -4.03
N LYS A 60 3.18 2.71 -4.91
CA LYS A 60 3.07 4.13 -4.49
C LYS A 60 1.73 4.41 -3.81
N LYS A 61 0.62 3.83 -4.30
CA LYS A 61 -0.70 3.95 -3.64
C LYS A 61 -0.70 3.34 -2.25
N VAL A 62 -0.13 2.15 -2.06
CA VAL A 62 -0.02 1.50 -0.74
C VAL A 62 0.82 2.35 0.21
N LYS A 63 1.99 2.84 -0.22
CA LYS A 63 2.87 3.62 0.64
C LYS A 63 2.30 4.99 1.04
N ARG A 64 1.37 5.54 0.25
CA ARG A 64 0.68 6.81 0.53
C ARG A 64 -0.62 6.63 1.33
N SER A 65 -1.13 5.42 1.54
CA SER A 65 -2.45 5.22 2.18
C SER A 65 -2.48 5.70 3.62
N GLU A 66 -1.38 5.52 4.35
CA GLU A 66 -1.20 5.96 5.74
C GLU A 66 0.22 6.50 5.97
N ALA A 67 0.54 7.59 5.28
CA ALA A 67 1.76 8.33 5.55
C ALA A 67 1.50 9.32 6.69
N GLY A 68 2.11 9.11 7.86
CA GLY A 68 2.04 10.06 8.99
C GLY A 68 2.65 11.43 8.65
N MET A 69 3.54 11.49 7.65
CA MET A 69 4.06 12.72 7.05
C MET A 69 4.09 12.57 5.53
N ILE A 70 3.46 13.50 4.81
CA ILE A 70 3.41 13.49 3.34
C ILE A 70 4.70 14.11 2.79
N LEU A 71 5.65 13.26 2.37
CA LEU A 71 6.94 13.71 1.81
C LEU A 71 6.81 14.41 0.46
N GLU A 72 5.92 13.92 -0.41
CA GLU A 72 5.65 14.48 -1.74
C GLU A 72 4.16 14.88 -1.83
N PRO A 73 3.79 16.07 -1.36
CA PRO A 73 2.41 16.53 -1.48
C PRO A 73 2.05 16.83 -2.94
N VAL A 74 0.79 16.59 -3.29
CA VAL A 74 0.24 17.12 -4.53
C VAL A 74 -0.05 18.61 -4.30
N THR A 75 0.58 19.47 -5.08
CA THR A 75 0.45 20.93 -4.97
C THR A 75 -0.20 21.53 -6.21
N ILE A 76 -0.91 22.63 -6.05
CA ILE A 76 -1.54 23.39 -7.14
C ILE A 76 -1.17 24.89 -7.01
N SER A 77 -0.96 25.55 -8.15
CA SER A 77 -0.72 27.00 -8.25
C SER A 77 -2.04 27.78 -8.30
N ALA A 78 -2.04 29.02 -7.80
CA ALA A 78 -3.18 29.94 -7.89
C ALA A 78 -3.61 30.25 -9.33
N SER A 79 -2.75 30.04 -10.32
CA SER A 79 -3.05 30.23 -11.74
C SER A 79 -3.74 29.03 -12.42
N GLN A 80 -3.89 27.90 -11.72
CA GLN A 80 -4.49 26.68 -12.27
C GLN A 80 -5.99 26.64 -12.03
N THR A 81 -6.71 25.97 -12.93
CA THR A 81 -8.18 25.88 -12.87
C THR A 81 -8.65 24.77 -11.93
N VAL A 82 -9.92 24.81 -11.54
CA VAL A 82 -10.57 23.71 -10.81
C VAL A 82 -10.49 22.38 -11.60
N LEU A 83 -10.53 22.45 -12.93
CA LEU A 83 -10.37 21.27 -13.79
C LEU A 83 -8.98 20.64 -13.63
N ASP A 84 -7.93 21.45 -13.47
CA ASP A 84 -6.58 20.97 -13.25
C ASP A 84 -6.44 20.31 -11.88
N ALA A 85 -7.09 20.87 -10.86
CA ALA A 85 -7.17 20.26 -9.53
C ALA A 85 -7.81 18.86 -9.59
N ASN A 86 -8.93 18.72 -10.30
CA ASN A 86 -9.64 17.44 -10.44
C ASN A 86 -8.81 16.35 -11.16
N LYS A 87 -7.87 16.73 -12.03
CA LYS A 87 -6.97 15.76 -12.70
C LYS A 87 -5.85 15.25 -11.81
N LEU A 88 -5.56 15.95 -10.71
CA LEU A 88 -4.50 15.60 -9.76
C LEU A 88 -4.98 14.67 -8.62
N MET A 89 -6.31 14.53 -8.46
CA MET A 89 -6.97 13.62 -7.53
C MET A 89 -7.05 12.19 -8.09
#